data_AF-A0A497FSY2-F1
#
_entry.id   AF-A0A497FSY2-F1
#
_cell.length_a   1.000
_cell.length_b   1.000
_cell.length_c   1.000
_cell.angle_alpha   90.00
_cell.angle_beta   90.00
_cell.angle_gamma   90.00
#
_symmetry.space_group_name_H-M   'P 1'
#
loop_
_entity.id
_entity.type
_entity.pdbx_description
1 polymer ?
#
loop_
_entity_poly.entity_id
_entity_poly.type
_entity_poly.pdbx_seq_one_letter_code
_entity_poly.pdbx_strand_id
1 'polypeptide(L)'
;MSVLDPILKEIRNYCSKIIPFVNTIFPHYAEHNESHAKRVYQYIINLIEPIHVEEDILLSSAAYLHDIGMALMPTEWSKLRITKNYVLKDIKPEKQEEYSHLFGDKEYLESIDLKGLRLKDFYLKHSKIARKMHPWISARLIESTDYENSLYNYLRENLPKGLCGTELKVFIKMLATVVKLHSSSSNLDNYRNRNMCAYYDYEINIAKAAATLSLADTLDCTKERAKSLELLCEFIAKLDMLQIKHWVFKRFVDKVDIRENNIIIEVNTVSLPEVAGVLLFEVGKNIYKDYIRSQNIYKDYKIEYALSIKIPSYNTYTITEAPLLKDIVDKEKNMVNIKPYIEKYEELRKIFAEELSFIDILAVLCEPTLAREKNLPPPEDFFNYLYMKTSLMEYISPEARKILEEIA
;
A
#
# COMPACT_ATOMS: atom_id res chain seq x y z
N MET A 1 -18.52 28.68 6.93
CA MET A 1 -18.32 27.73 5.81
C MET A 1 -17.12 28.20 5.04
N SER A 2 -16.17 27.30 4.84
CA SER A 2 -14.98 27.60 4.03
C SER A 2 -15.41 27.76 2.57
N VAL A 3 -14.72 28.63 1.83
CA VAL A 3 -14.86 28.75 0.36
C VAL A 3 -14.60 27.41 -0.35
N LEU A 4 -13.94 26.48 0.35
CA LEU A 4 -13.53 25.16 -0.10
C LEU A 4 -14.56 24.04 0.15
N ASP A 5 -15.57 24.24 1.01
CA ASP A 5 -16.59 23.23 1.29
C ASP A 5 -17.32 22.76 0.00
N PRO A 6 -17.67 23.65 -0.96
CA PRO A 6 -18.24 23.24 -2.24
C PRO A 6 -17.29 22.41 -3.10
N ILE A 7 -15.97 22.68 -3.05
CA ILE A 7 -14.95 21.94 -3.80
C ILE A 7 -14.88 20.50 -3.28
N LEU A 8 -14.78 20.32 -1.96
CA LEU A 8 -14.71 18.99 -1.36
C LEU A 8 -15.97 18.16 -1.66
N LYS A 9 -17.16 18.79 -1.63
CA LYS A 9 -18.41 18.14 -2.03
C LYS A 9 -18.35 17.61 -3.46
N GLU A 10 -17.93 18.44 -4.42
CA GLU A 10 -17.86 18.02 -5.81
C GLU A 10 -16.75 16.98 -6.08
N ILE A 11 -15.65 17.03 -5.33
CA ILE A 11 -14.62 15.98 -5.36
C ILE A 11 -15.19 14.63 -4.90
N ARG A 12 -15.96 14.61 -3.81
CA ARG A 12 -16.63 13.38 -3.34
C ARG A 12 -17.61 12.85 -4.38
N ASN A 13 -18.41 13.73 -5.00
CA ASN A 13 -19.32 13.37 -6.09
C ASN A 13 -18.59 12.79 -7.32
N TYR A 14 -17.43 13.35 -7.65
CA TYR A 14 -16.60 12.85 -8.75
C TYR A 14 -16.01 11.47 -8.41
N CYS A 15 -15.43 11.33 -7.21
CA CYS A 15 -14.89 10.06 -6.72
C CYS A 15 -15.96 8.96 -6.70
N SER A 16 -17.16 9.22 -6.18
CA SER A 16 -18.24 8.23 -6.07
C SER A 16 -18.71 7.70 -7.43
N LYS A 17 -18.54 8.47 -8.51
CA LYS A 17 -18.86 8.05 -9.88
C LYS A 17 -17.77 7.16 -10.49
N ILE A 18 -16.51 7.32 -10.08
CA ILE A 18 -15.36 6.70 -10.74
C ILE A 18 -14.82 5.50 -9.95
N ILE A 19 -14.62 5.64 -8.64
CA ILE A 19 -13.96 4.61 -7.83
C ILE A 19 -14.61 3.22 -7.91
N PRO A 20 -15.95 3.05 -8.07
CA PRO A 20 -16.54 1.73 -8.21
C PRO A 20 -16.02 0.92 -9.41
N PHE A 21 -15.47 1.60 -10.44
CA PHE A 21 -14.91 0.92 -11.60
C PHE A 21 -13.61 0.17 -11.30
N VAL A 22 -12.89 0.46 -10.20
CA VAL A 22 -11.66 -0.27 -9.84
C VAL A 22 -11.93 -1.77 -9.76
N ASN A 23 -12.94 -2.17 -8.99
CA ASN A 23 -13.28 -3.58 -8.81
C ASN A 23 -14.07 -4.17 -9.99
N THR A 24 -14.57 -3.35 -10.92
CA THR A 24 -15.10 -3.82 -12.21
C THR A 24 -13.98 -4.17 -13.18
N ILE A 25 -12.93 -3.34 -13.24
CA ILE A 25 -11.78 -3.53 -14.15
C ILE A 25 -10.80 -4.56 -13.59
N PHE A 26 -10.55 -4.53 -12.28
CA PHE A 26 -9.64 -5.43 -11.57
C PHE A 26 -10.38 -6.05 -10.36
N PRO A 27 -11.24 -7.05 -10.59
CA PRO A 27 -12.08 -7.65 -9.55
C PRO A 27 -11.27 -8.37 -8.46
N HIS A 28 -10.00 -8.63 -8.71
CA HIS A 28 -9.10 -9.32 -7.81
C HIS A 28 -8.29 -8.36 -6.90
N TYR A 29 -8.53 -7.05 -6.98
CA TYR A 29 -8.00 -6.10 -6.00
C TYR A 29 -8.83 -6.09 -4.73
N ALA A 30 -8.21 -5.68 -3.62
CA ALA A 30 -8.92 -5.34 -2.39
C ALA A 30 -10.03 -4.32 -2.69
N GLU A 31 -10.94 -4.10 -1.75
CA GLU A 31 -11.99 -3.10 -1.98
C GLU A 31 -11.39 -1.69 -2.09
N HIS A 32 -11.71 -1.00 -3.19
CA HIS A 32 -11.38 0.42 -3.42
C HIS A 32 -12.70 1.14 -3.63
N ASN A 33 -13.24 1.72 -2.55
CA ASN A 33 -14.56 2.33 -2.53
C ASN A 33 -14.56 3.58 -1.63
N GLU A 34 -15.71 4.24 -1.54
CA GLU A 34 -15.84 5.45 -0.70
C GLU A 34 -15.56 5.18 0.78
N SER A 35 -15.87 3.97 1.28
CA SER A 35 -15.60 3.57 2.67
C SER A 35 -14.09 3.50 2.94
N HIS A 36 -13.30 2.98 2.00
CA HIS A 36 -11.85 3.03 2.07
C HIS A 36 -11.33 4.47 2.14
N ALA A 37 -11.75 5.35 1.22
CA ALA A 37 -11.35 6.76 1.25
C ALA A 37 -11.68 7.44 2.59
N LYS A 38 -12.85 7.15 3.18
CA LYS A 38 -13.26 7.66 4.49
C LYS A 38 -12.33 7.18 5.61
N ARG A 39 -11.97 5.89 5.63
CA ARG A 39 -11.04 5.34 6.63
C ARG A 39 -9.65 5.93 6.49
N VAL A 40 -9.15 6.08 5.27
CA VAL A 40 -7.86 6.76 5.01
C VAL A 40 -7.88 8.17 5.59
N TYR A 41 -8.93 8.95 5.31
CA TYR A 41 -9.05 10.29 5.88
C TYR A 41 -9.14 10.29 7.41
N GLN A 42 -9.83 9.31 8.02
CA GLN A 42 -9.85 9.17 9.48
C GLN A 42 -8.44 8.90 10.05
N TYR A 43 -7.65 8.06 9.39
CA TYR A 43 -6.25 7.84 9.79
C TYR A 43 -5.40 9.09 9.63
N ILE A 44 -5.63 9.89 8.59
CA ILE A 44 -4.96 11.19 8.40
C ILE A 44 -5.23 12.09 9.62
N ILE A 45 -6.49 12.27 10.02
CA ILE A 45 -6.85 13.12 11.16
C ILE A 45 -6.14 12.63 12.44
N ASN A 46 -6.10 11.31 12.66
CA ASN A 46 -5.46 10.76 13.85
C ASN A 46 -3.92 10.82 13.82
N LEU A 47 -3.32 10.95 12.62
CA LEU A 47 -1.86 11.01 12.42
C LEU A 47 -1.29 12.43 12.50
N ILE A 48 -2.11 13.47 12.34
CA ILE A 48 -1.64 14.85 12.39
C ILE A 48 -2.72 15.74 13.01
N GLU A 49 -2.48 16.22 14.22
CA GLU A 49 -3.27 17.29 14.84
C GLU A 49 -2.35 18.45 15.27
N PRO A 50 -2.80 19.72 15.15
CA PRO A 50 -3.94 20.22 14.39
C PRO A 50 -3.56 20.56 12.93
N ILE A 51 -4.53 20.40 12.02
CA ILE A 51 -4.40 20.73 10.59
C ILE A 51 -5.18 22.03 10.34
N HIS A 52 -4.60 22.99 9.60
CA HIS A 52 -5.36 24.14 9.09
C HIS A 52 -6.46 23.67 8.12
N VAL A 53 -7.57 24.41 8.01
CA VAL A 53 -8.74 24.01 7.21
C VAL A 53 -8.35 23.74 5.74
N GLU A 54 -7.42 24.50 5.19
CA GLU A 54 -6.91 24.35 3.83
C GLU A 54 -6.12 23.03 3.64
N GLU A 55 -5.25 22.69 4.59
CA GLU A 55 -4.49 21.42 4.57
C GLU A 55 -5.42 20.23 4.83
N ASP A 56 -6.44 20.39 5.68
CA ASP A 56 -7.46 19.37 5.94
C ASP A 56 -8.27 19.07 4.67
N ILE A 57 -8.73 20.10 3.95
CA ILE A 57 -9.48 19.91 2.71
C ILE A 57 -8.62 19.32 1.60
N LEU A 58 -7.34 19.73 1.51
CA LEU A 58 -6.38 19.12 0.59
C LEU A 58 -6.22 17.62 0.87
N LEU A 59 -6.00 17.26 2.14
CA LEU A 59 -5.81 15.87 2.55
C LEU A 59 -7.08 15.03 2.44
N SER A 60 -8.24 15.59 2.80
CA SER A 60 -9.53 14.96 2.57
C SER A 60 -9.71 14.68 1.08
N SER A 61 -9.48 15.68 0.23
CA SER A 61 -9.57 15.51 -1.23
C SER A 61 -8.58 14.45 -1.74
N ALA A 62 -7.34 14.44 -1.24
CA ALA A 62 -6.33 13.49 -1.65
C ALA A 62 -6.68 12.05 -1.22
N ALA A 63 -7.23 11.86 -0.02
CA ALA A 63 -7.72 10.55 0.44
C ALA A 63 -8.82 9.99 -0.48
N TYR A 64 -9.74 10.83 -0.95
CA TYR A 64 -10.78 10.41 -1.91
C TYR A 64 -10.25 10.14 -3.32
N LEU A 65 -9.13 10.74 -3.71
CA LEU A 65 -8.68 10.73 -5.10
C LEU A 65 -7.41 9.92 -5.35
N HIS A 66 -6.74 9.39 -4.32
CA HIS A 66 -5.43 8.75 -4.50
C HIS A 66 -5.45 7.54 -5.44
N ASP A 67 -6.53 6.76 -5.39
CA ASP A 67 -6.69 5.51 -6.15
C ASP A 67 -7.53 5.60 -7.45
N ILE A 68 -8.03 6.78 -7.82
CA ILE A 68 -8.94 6.92 -8.99
C ILE A 68 -8.29 6.49 -10.31
N GLY A 69 -6.95 6.53 -10.40
CA GLY A 69 -6.20 6.04 -11.56
C GLY A 69 -6.32 4.53 -11.76
N MET A 70 -6.63 3.76 -10.71
CA MET A 70 -6.93 2.33 -10.81
C MET A 70 -8.30 2.05 -11.42
N ALA A 71 -9.17 3.07 -11.49
CA ALA A 71 -10.53 2.98 -12.00
C ALA A 71 -10.62 3.27 -13.51
N LEU A 72 -9.49 3.53 -14.16
CA LEU A 72 -9.43 3.78 -15.60
C LEU A 72 -9.02 2.54 -16.37
N MET A 73 -9.63 2.34 -17.53
CA MET A 73 -9.20 1.29 -18.46
C MET A 73 -7.82 1.60 -19.04
N PRO A 74 -7.02 0.59 -19.41
CA PRO A 74 -5.71 0.83 -20.01
C PRO A 74 -5.72 1.75 -21.25
N THR A 75 -6.78 1.69 -22.07
CA THR A 75 -6.97 2.58 -23.23
C THR A 75 -7.21 4.05 -22.87
N GLU A 76 -7.53 4.36 -21.62
CA GLU A 76 -7.70 5.73 -21.13
C GLU A 76 -6.39 6.30 -20.60
N TRP A 77 -5.48 5.45 -20.12
CA TRP A 77 -4.16 5.88 -19.68
C TRP A 77 -3.38 6.56 -20.81
N SER A 78 -3.57 6.10 -22.05
CA SER A 78 -2.98 6.73 -23.24
C SER A 78 -3.53 8.11 -23.55
N LYS A 79 -4.84 8.32 -23.31
CA LYS A 79 -5.49 9.62 -23.50
C LYS A 79 -4.99 10.66 -22.51
N LEU A 80 -4.49 10.25 -21.35
CA LEU A 80 -3.91 11.14 -20.34
C LEU A 80 -2.52 11.67 -20.72
N ARG A 81 -1.89 11.12 -21.77
CA ARG A 81 -0.56 11.53 -22.28
C ARG A 81 0.49 11.60 -21.18
N ILE A 82 0.58 10.55 -20.37
CA ILE A 82 1.54 10.44 -19.28
C ILE A 82 2.92 10.13 -19.87
N THR A 83 3.84 11.09 -19.81
CA THR A 83 5.18 10.93 -20.39
C THR A 83 6.15 10.30 -19.38
N LYS A 84 7.24 9.69 -19.88
CA LYS A 84 8.34 9.18 -19.05
C LYS A 84 8.89 10.24 -18.10
N ASN A 85 9.11 11.46 -18.60
CA ASN A 85 9.62 12.58 -17.80
C ASN A 85 8.65 13.03 -16.70
N TYR A 86 7.33 12.93 -16.95
CA TYR A 86 6.32 13.25 -15.94
C TYR A 86 6.43 12.34 -14.70
N VAL A 87 6.79 11.07 -14.91
CA VAL A 87 6.92 10.07 -13.85
C VAL A 87 8.28 10.10 -13.19
N LEU A 88 9.36 10.01 -13.98
CA LEU A 88 10.71 9.79 -13.45
C LEU A 88 11.24 10.96 -12.60
N LYS A 89 10.78 12.19 -12.86
CA LYS A 89 11.19 13.37 -12.08
C LYS A 89 10.85 13.26 -10.58
N ASP A 90 9.86 12.44 -10.25
CA ASP A 90 9.35 12.28 -8.89
C ASP A 90 9.75 10.95 -8.25
N ILE A 91 10.44 10.07 -9.00
CA ILE A 91 10.87 8.74 -8.56
C ILE A 91 12.26 8.80 -7.92
N LYS A 92 12.46 8.03 -6.84
CA LYS A 92 13.79 7.83 -6.22
C LYS A 92 14.80 7.26 -7.22
N PRO A 93 16.07 7.72 -7.24
CA PRO A 93 17.06 7.32 -8.23
C PRO A 93 17.18 5.79 -8.42
N GLU A 94 17.22 5.03 -7.34
CA GLU A 94 17.33 3.57 -7.32
C GLU A 94 16.10 2.83 -7.88
N LYS A 95 14.99 3.54 -8.12
CA LYS A 95 13.77 3.01 -8.73
C LYS A 95 13.56 3.49 -10.17
N GLN A 96 14.35 4.44 -10.68
CA GLN A 96 14.09 5.04 -12.00
C GLN A 96 14.21 4.05 -13.15
N GLU A 97 15.15 3.10 -13.11
CA GLU A 97 15.29 2.05 -14.12
C GLU A 97 14.05 1.16 -14.17
N GLU A 98 13.58 0.71 -13.00
CA GLU A 98 12.38 -0.11 -12.82
C GLU A 98 11.12 0.55 -13.43
N TYR A 99 11.00 1.88 -13.34
CA TYR A 99 9.90 2.64 -13.95
C TYR A 99 10.15 2.97 -15.42
N SER A 100 11.42 3.15 -15.83
CA SER A 100 11.78 3.42 -17.22
C SER A 100 11.35 2.29 -18.16
N HIS A 101 11.44 1.04 -17.72
CA HIS A 101 10.99 -0.11 -18.50
C HIS A 101 9.49 -0.12 -18.80
N LEU A 102 8.67 0.59 -18.02
CA LEU A 102 7.23 0.73 -18.30
C LEU A 102 6.96 1.58 -19.55
N PHE A 103 7.96 2.33 -20.03
CA PHE A 103 7.86 3.18 -21.20
C PHE A 103 8.53 2.60 -22.45
N GLY A 104 9.31 1.50 -22.36
CA GLY A 104 9.83 0.74 -23.52
C GLY A 104 10.48 1.55 -24.68
N ASP A 105 10.66 0.91 -25.84
CA ASP A 105 11.07 1.54 -27.12
C ASP A 105 9.88 2.10 -27.92
N LYS A 106 8.68 1.58 -27.65
CA LYS A 106 7.40 2.17 -28.02
C LYS A 106 6.68 2.41 -26.70
N GLU A 107 6.37 3.66 -26.40
CA GLU A 107 5.72 4.07 -25.15
C GLU A 107 4.47 3.20 -24.92
N TYR A 108 4.57 2.25 -23.98
CA TYR A 108 3.50 1.28 -23.71
C TYR A 108 2.21 2.02 -23.40
N LEU A 109 2.30 3.13 -22.65
CA LEU A 109 1.18 4.01 -22.36
C LEU A 109 0.66 4.77 -23.58
N GLU A 110 1.39 4.89 -24.68
CA GLU A 110 0.95 5.60 -25.89
C GLU A 110 0.26 4.71 -26.93
N SER A 111 0.42 3.39 -26.83
CA SER A 111 0.00 2.45 -27.88
C SER A 111 -0.74 1.21 -27.36
N ILE A 112 -1.46 1.34 -26.25
CA ILE A 112 -2.25 0.23 -25.66
C ILE A 112 -3.38 -0.19 -26.61
N ASP A 113 -3.19 -1.33 -27.28
CA ASP A 113 -4.24 -2.07 -27.99
C ASP A 113 -4.69 -3.28 -27.16
N LEU A 114 -6.00 -3.37 -26.92
CA LEU A 114 -6.63 -4.47 -26.18
C LEU A 114 -7.17 -5.58 -27.10
N LYS A 115 -7.10 -5.42 -28.42
CA LYS A 115 -7.62 -6.41 -29.38
C LYS A 115 -6.87 -7.74 -29.28
N GLY A 116 -7.62 -8.82 -29.15
CA GLY A 116 -7.10 -10.19 -29.17
C GLY A 116 -6.38 -10.63 -27.89
N LEU A 117 -6.31 -9.79 -26.85
CA LEU A 117 -5.75 -10.16 -25.56
C LEU A 117 -6.66 -11.16 -24.84
N ARG A 118 -6.09 -12.29 -24.42
CA ARG A 118 -6.80 -13.22 -23.53
C ARG A 118 -7.01 -12.53 -22.18
N LEU A 119 -8.14 -12.79 -21.56
CA LEU A 119 -8.52 -12.17 -20.29
C LEU A 119 -7.47 -12.37 -19.17
N LYS A 120 -6.81 -13.54 -19.14
CA LYS A 120 -5.72 -13.83 -18.19
C LYS A 120 -4.51 -12.91 -18.40
N ASP A 121 -4.11 -12.72 -19.65
CA ASP A 121 -2.96 -11.89 -20.02
C ASP A 121 -3.24 -10.40 -19.76
N PHE A 122 -4.50 -9.99 -19.98
CA PHE A 122 -4.99 -8.66 -19.59
C PHE A 122 -4.76 -8.44 -18.09
N TYR A 123 -5.28 -9.32 -17.23
CA TYR A 123 -5.14 -9.16 -15.79
C TYR A 123 -3.69 -9.21 -15.34
N LEU A 124 -2.89 -10.18 -15.79
CA LEU A 124 -1.52 -10.34 -15.32
C LEU A 124 -0.63 -9.14 -15.66
N LYS A 125 -0.80 -8.56 -16.85
CA LYS A 125 0.00 -7.43 -17.31
C LYS A 125 -0.53 -6.10 -16.79
N HIS A 126 -1.81 -5.81 -16.99
CA HIS A 126 -2.36 -4.48 -16.76
C HIS A 126 -2.63 -4.21 -15.28
N SER A 127 -2.92 -5.22 -14.45
CA SER A 127 -3.05 -5.01 -13.01
C SER A 127 -1.74 -4.50 -12.40
N LYS A 128 -0.62 -5.20 -12.62
CA LYS A 128 0.69 -4.78 -12.10
C LYS A 128 1.05 -3.35 -12.48
N ILE A 129 0.75 -2.96 -13.72
CA ILE A 129 0.97 -1.60 -14.19
C ILE A 129 0.01 -0.62 -13.53
N ALA A 130 -1.29 -0.92 -13.46
CA ALA A 130 -2.26 -0.08 -12.75
C ALA A 130 -1.83 0.16 -11.31
N ARG A 131 -1.50 -0.89 -10.56
CA ARG A 131 -1.06 -0.78 -9.16
C ARG A 131 0.25 0.00 -9.04
N LYS A 132 1.18 -0.13 -9.97
CA LYS A 132 2.44 0.61 -9.92
C LYS A 132 2.30 2.07 -10.37
N MET A 133 1.45 2.36 -11.34
CA MET A 133 1.34 3.67 -12.00
C MET A 133 0.16 4.51 -11.51
N HIS A 134 -0.76 3.95 -10.71
CA HIS A 134 -1.96 4.67 -10.27
C HIS A 134 -1.68 6.04 -9.65
N PRO A 135 -0.61 6.32 -8.88
CA PRO A 135 -0.40 7.66 -8.33
C PRO A 135 -0.25 8.71 -9.43
N TRP A 136 0.49 8.40 -10.50
CA TRP A 136 0.69 9.30 -11.64
C TRP A 136 -0.52 9.36 -12.56
N ILE A 137 -1.24 8.25 -12.72
CA ILE A 137 -2.50 8.21 -13.48
C ILE A 137 -3.55 9.07 -12.77
N SER A 138 -3.74 8.88 -11.47
CA SER A 138 -4.64 9.68 -10.62
C SER A 138 -4.27 11.16 -10.69
N ALA A 139 -2.99 11.50 -10.49
CA ALA A 139 -2.52 12.88 -10.56
C ALA A 139 -2.80 13.52 -11.92
N ARG A 140 -2.57 12.79 -13.01
CA ARG A 140 -2.84 13.29 -14.35
C ARG A 140 -4.34 13.43 -14.63
N LEU A 141 -5.16 12.50 -14.15
CA LEU A 141 -6.62 12.59 -14.21
C LEU A 141 -7.13 13.82 -13.42
N ILE A 142 -6.46 14.18 -12.33
CA ILE A 142 -6.81 15.35 -11.53
C ILE A 142 -6.51 16.66 -12.27
N GLU A 143 -5.29 16.82 -12.79
CA GLU A 143 -4.79 18.12 -13.26
C GLU A 143 -4.93 18.36 -14.78
N SER A 144 -5.29 17.34 -15.57
CA SER A 144 -5.33 17.47 -17.03
C SER A 144 -6.39 18.47 -17.49
N THR A 145 -6.01 19.39 -18.37
CA THR A 145 -6.95 20.28 -19.07
C THR A 145 -7.47 19.68 -20.37
N ASP A 146 -6.72 18.75 -20.95
CA ASP A 146 -6.93 18.23 -22.30
C ASP A 146 -7.73 16.92 -22.31
N TYR A 147 -7.97 16.35 -21.14
CA TYR A 147 -8.79 15.16 -20.96
C TYR A 147 -10.17 15.60 -20.44
N GLU A 148 -11.21 15.38 -21.23
CA GLU A 148 -12.57 15.84 -20.97
C GLU A 148 -13.08 15.41 -19.59
N ASN A 149 -12.83 14.15 -19.21
CA ASN A 149 -13.29 13.59 -17.94
C ASN A 149 -12.37 13.90 -16.75
N SER A 150 -11.43 14.83 -16.86
CA SER A 150 -10.55 15.20 -15.75
C SER A 150 -11.31 15.85 -14.60
N LEU A 151 -10.76 15.75 -13.38
CA LEU A 151 -11.34 16.43 -12.22
C LEU A 151 -11.36 17.95 -12.42
N TYR A 152 -10.29 18.52 -12.98
CA TYR A 152 -10.22 19.95 -13.24
C TYR A 152 -11.37 20.45 -14.12
N ASN A 153 -11.66 19.74 -15.22
CA ASN A 153 -12.75 20.09 -16.13
C ASN A 153 -14.11 19.88 -15.45
N TYR A 154 -14.29 18.78 -14.72
CA TYR A 154 -15.49 18.52 -13.93
C TYR A 154 -15.78 19.63 -12.92
N LEU A 155 -14.79 20.05 -12.13
CA LEU A 155 -14.96 21.10 -11.13
C LEU A 155 -15.28 22.45 -11.77
N ARG A 156 -14.62 22.78 -12.89
CA ARG A 156 -14.89 24.03 -13.62
C ARG A 156 -16.34 24.16 -14.08
N GLU A 157 -16.97 23.03 -14.42
CA GLU A 157 -18.35 22.97 -14.91
C GLU A 157 -19.38 22.95 -13.78
N ASN A 158 -19.05 22.35 -12.63
CA ASN A 158 -19.99 22.13 -11.53
C ASN A 158 -19.86 23.15 -10.38
N LEU A 159 -18.77 23.91 -10.31
CA LEU A 159 -18.60 24.94 -9.29
C LEU A 159 -19.17 26.31 -9.72
N PRO A 160 -19.64 27.14 -8.77
CA PRO A 160 -19.96 28.54 -9.02
C PRO A 160 -18.80 29.28 -9.71
N LYS A 161 -19.11 30.14 -10.69
CA LYS A 161 -18.10 30.86 -11.49
C LYS A 161 -17.04 31.60 -10.67
N GLY A 162 -17.37 32.07 -9.47
CA GLY A 162 -16.44 32.74 -8.56
C GLY A 162 -15.38 31.82 -7.94
N LEU A 163 -15.49 30.50 -8.08
CA LEU A 163 -14.56 29.50 -7.54
C LEU A 163 -13.67 28.86 -8.62
N CYS A 164 -13.85 29.20 -9.90
CA CYS A 164 -13.12 28.59 -11.03
C CYS A 164 -11.86 29.39 -11.45
N GLY A 165 -11.26 30.12 -10.50
CA GLY A 165 -10.15 31.05 -10.71
C GLY A 165 -8.75 30.43 -10.65
N THR A 166 -7.75 31.28 -10.42
CA THR A 166 -6.34 30.89 -10.24
C THR A 166 -6.17 29.96 -9.03
N GLU A 167 -6.97 30.18 -7.99
CA GLU A 167 -6.97 29.45 -6.73
C GLU A 167 -7.33 27.99 -6.97
N LEU A 168 -8.34 27.69 -7.80
CA LEU A 168 -8.68 26.31 -8.14
C LEU A 168 -7.54 25.60 -8.87
N LYS A 169 -6.85 26.30 -9.80
CA LYS A 169 -5.69 25.73 -10.50
C LYS A 169 -4.55 25.41 -9.55
N VAL A 170 -4.26 26.29 -8.60
CA VAL A 170 -3.24 26.07 -7.57
C VAL A 170 -3.62 24.86 -6.70
N PHE A 171 -4.85 24.83 -6.20
CA PHE A 171 -5.37 23.73 -5.40
C PHE A 171 -5.28 22.38 -6.13
N ILE A 172 -5.72 22.33 -7.40
CA ILE A 172 -5.69 21.11 -8.22
C ILE A 172 -4.26 20.63 -8.46
N LYS A 173 -3.32 21.55 -8.69
CA LYS A 173 -1.90 21.21 -8.85
C LYS A 173 -1.30 20.66 -7.55
N MET A 174 -1.64 21.26 -6.40
CA MET A 174 -1.20 20.76 -5.09
C MET A 174 -1.77 19.36 -4.82
N LEU A 175 -3.06 19.18 -5.02
CA LEU A 175 -3.78 17.93 -4.87
C LEU A 175 -3.20 16.82 -5.76
N ALA A 176 -3.02 17.09 -7.05
CA ALA A 176 -2.36 16.17 -7.98
C ALA A 176 -0.94 15.82 -7.52
N THR A 177 -0.19 16.78 -6.98
CA THR A 177 1.17 16.55 -6.50
C THR A 177 1.18 15.67 -5.24
N VAL A 178 0.31 15.91 -4.26
CA VAL A 178 0.17 15.06 -3.07
C VAL A 178 -0.21 13.64 -3.48
N VAL A 179 -1.22 13.49 -4.33
CA VAL A 179 -1.66 12.18 -4.86
C VAL A 179 -0.53 11.50 -5.63
N LYS A 180 0.23 12.19 -6.47
CA LYS A 180 1.35 11.57 -7.18
C LYS A 180 2.45 11.06 -6.24
N LEU A 181 2.70 11.78 -5.17
CA LEU A 181 3.80 11.53 -4.24
C LEU A 181 3.46 10.52 -3.16
N HIS A 182 2.22 10.03 -3.06
CA HIS A 182 1.85 9.07 -1.99
C HIS A 182 2.51 7.69 -2.15
N SER A 183 3.04 7.32 -3.33
CA SER A 183 3.75 6.05 -3.50
C SER A 183 5.10 6.01 -2.77
N SER A 184 5.40 4.88 -2.11
CA SER A 184 6.71 4.58 -1.51
C SER A 184 7.92 4.72 -2.45
N SER A 185 7.70 4.70 -3.78
CA SER A 185 8.74 4.90 -4.80
C SER A 185 9.09 6.37 -5.03
N SER A 186 8.25 7.30 -4.56
CA SER A 186 8.41 8.72 -4.82
C SER A 186 9.45 9.36 -3.88
N ASN A 187 10.24 10.28 -4.42
CA ASN A 187 11.27 11.01 -3.68
C ASN A 187 10.67 12.26 -3.01
N LEU A 188 10.33 12.14 -1.72
CA LEU A 188 9.79 13.27 -0.94
C LEU A 188 10.84 14.31 -0.56
N ASP A 189 12.13 13.97 -0.56
CA ASP A 189 13.19 14.88 -0.13
C ASP A 189 13.32 16.07 -1.08
N ASN A 190 13.01 15.88 -2.36
CA ASN A 190 12.90 16.95 -3.36
C ASN A 190 11.82 17.99 -3.02
N TYR A 191 10.87 17.63 -2.15
CA TYR A 191 9.70 18.42 -1.79
C TYR A 191 9.73 18.93 -0.34
N ARG A 192 10.70 18.51 0.49
CA ARG A 192 10.82 18.89 1.92
C ARG A 192 10.84 20.40 2.15
N ASN A 193 11.68 21.12 1.40
CA ASN A 193 11.97 22.55 1.65
C ASN A 193 11.57 23.47 0.49
N ARG A 194 11.00 22.93 -0.59
CA ARG A 194 10.86 23.63 -1.88
C ARG A 194 9.43 23.95 -2.30
N ASN A 195 8.43 23.34 -1.65
CA ASN A 195 7.04 23.40 -2.09
C ASN A 195 6.10 23.69 -0.92
N MET A 196 6.40 24.74 -0.15
CA MET A 196 5.37 25.47 0.56
C MET A 196 4.57 26.22 -0.50
N CYS A 197 3.43 25.65 -0.90
CA CYS A 197 2.52 26.38 -1.77
C CYS A 197 1.72 27.32 -0.89
N ALA A 198 1.92 28.62 -1.09
CA ALA A 198 1.04 29.64 -0.54
C ALA A 198 -0.36 29.42 -1.14
N TYR A 199 -1.28 28.92 -0.33
CA TYR A 199 -2.68 28.81 -0.65
C TYR A 199 -3.47 29.66 0.34
N TYR A 200 -4.06 30.76 -0.12
CA TYR A 200 -4.74 31.74 0.74
C TYR A 200 -3.89 32.14 1.98
N ASP A 201 -2.64 32.53 1.76
CA ASP A 201 -1.67 32.95 2.80
C ASP A 201 -1.17 31.85 3.75
N TYR A 202 -1.53 30.58 3.53
CA TYR A 202 -1.02 29.44 4.29
C TYR A 202 0.04 28.65 3.52
N GLU A 203 1.09 28.24 4.20
CA GLU A 203 2.14 27.40 3.65
C GLU A 203 1.87 25.93 3.95
N ILE A 204 1.38 25.19 2.95
CA ILE A 204 1.18 23.74 3.07
C ILE A 204 2.45 23.02 2.63
N ASN A 205 3.01 22.16 3.49
CA ASN A 205 4.13 21.31 3.11
C ASN A 205 3.65 20.05 2.36
N ILE A 206 3.90 20.03 1.06
CA ILE A 206 3.51 18.92 0.17
C ILE A 206 4.15 17.58 0.57
N ALA A 207 5.40 17.58 1.06
CA ALA A 207 6.08 16.35 1.48
C ALA A 207 5.42 15.75 2.73
N LYS A 208 5.06 16.59 3.72
CA LYS A 208 4.29 16.18 4.90
C LYS A 208 2.94 15.62 4.50
N ALA A 209 2.19 16.33 3.65
CA ALA A 209 0.88 15.87 3.21
C ALA A 209 0.93 14.52 2.45
N ALA A 210 1.89 14.35 1.55
CA ALA A 210 2.09 13.11 0.81
C ALA A 210 2.56 11.94 1.69
N ALA A 211 3.44 12.19 2.66
CA ALA A 211 3.85 11.20 3.66
C ALA A 211 2.64 10.74 4.50
N THR A 212 1.84 11.71 4.96
CA THR A 212 0.64 11.43 5.76
C THR A 212 -0.36 10.57 4.99
N LEU A 213 -0.66 10.94 3.75
CA LEU A 213 -1.54 10.14 2.88
C LEU A 213 -0.99 8.73 2.65
N SER A 214 0.32 8.60 2.39
CA SER A 214 0.98 7.31 2.17
C SER A 214 0.88 6.37 3.37
N LEU A 215 1.14 6.89 4.58
CA LEU A 215 1.02 6.12 5.81
C LEU A 215 -0.45 5.78 6.09
N ALA A 216 -1.36 6.74 5.97
CA ALA A 216 -2.78 6.54 6.23
C ALA A 216 -3.42 5.49 5.30
N ASP A 217 -3.11 5.51 4.01
CA ASP A 217 -3.55 4.47 3.06
C ASP A 217 -3.05 3.08 3.48
N THR A 218 -1.78 3.01 3.84
CA THR A 218 -1.15 1.75 4.22
C THR A 218 -1.67 1.19 5.55
N LEU A 219 -2.11 2.06 6.47
CA LEU A 219 -2.74 1.68 7.73
C LEU A 219 -4.18 1.18 7.56
N ASP A 220 -4.83 1.44 6.42
CA ASP A 220 -6.10 0.78 6.06
C ASP A 220 -5.86 -0.67 5.60
N CYS A 221 -5.35 -1.48 6.52
CA CYS A 221 -4.91 -2.85 6.31
C CYS A 221 -5.76 -3.90 7.06
N THR A 222 -6.90 -3.50 7.62
CA THR A 222 -7.76 -4.40 8.40
C THR A 222 -8.45 -5.44 7.54
N LYS A 223 -9.00 -6.46 8.20
CA LYS A 223 -9.78 -7.54 7.58
C LYS A 223 -10.97 -7.05 6.74
N GLU A 224 -11.49 -5.84 7.00
CA GLU A 224 -12.56 -5.22 6.19
C GLU A 224 -12.15 -4.98 4.73
N ARG A 225 -10.83 -4.89 4.44
CA ARG A 225 -10.31 -4.76 3.07
C ARG A 225 -10.16 -6.10 2.35
N ALA A 226 -10.22 -7.21 3.08
CA ALA A 226 -10.08 -8.55 2.50
C ALA A 226 -11.41 -9.02 1.92
N LYS A 227 -11.40 -9.51 0.68
CA LYS A 227 -12.59 -10.18 0.09
C LYS A 227 -12.85 -11.53 0.75
N SER A 228 -14.01 -12.14 0.48
CA SER A 228 -14.31 -13.50 0.93
C SER A 228 -13.34 -14.55 0.36
N LEU A 229 -13.18 -15.68 1.06
CA LEU A 229 -12.31 -16.79 0.62
C LEU A 229 -12.79 -17.41 -0.69
N GLU A 230 -14.11 -17.49 -0.86
CA GLU A 230 -14.75 -18.08 -2.04
C GLU A 230 -14.37 -17.30 -3.31
N LEU A 231 -14.43 -15.96 -3.26
CA LEU A 231 -14.00 -15.10 -4.35
C LEU A 231 -12.48 -15.24 -4.61
N LEU A 232 -11.66 -15.38 -3.56
CA LEU A 232 -10.22 -15.61 -3.72
C LEU A 232 -9.98 -16.85 -4.59
N CYS A 233 -10.62 -17.99 -4.29
CA CYS A 233 -10.46 -19.24 -5.04
C CYS A 233 -10.79 -19.10 -6.55
N GLU A 234 -11.80 -18.30 -6.90
CA GLU A 234 -12.16 -18.02 -8.30
C GLU A 234 -11.10 -17.18 -9.04
N PHE A 235 -10.33 -16.39 -8.29
CA PHE A 235 -9.30 -15.51 -8.83
C PHE A 235 -7.87 -16.06 -8.69
N ILE A 236 -7.61 -17.06 -7.85
CA ILE A 236 -6.26 -17.65 -7.63
C ILE A 236 -5.58 -18.02 -8.95
N ALA A 237 -6.30 -18.66 -9.89
CA ALA A 237 -5.77 -19.03 -11.20
C ALA A 237 -5.41 -17.84 -12.12
N LYS A 238 -5.88 -16.63 -11.77
CA LYS A 238 -5.74 -15.37 -12.53
C LYS A 238 -4.90 -14.33 -11.79
N LEU A 239 -4.45 -14.64 -10.57
CA LEU A 239 -3.86 -13.70 -9.63
C LEU A 239 -2.33 -13.75 -9.62
N ASP A 240 -1.73 -12.58 -9.36
CA ASP A 240 -0.35 -12.52 -8.88
C ASP A 240 -0.31 -13.01 -7.42
N MET A 241 0.61 -13.92 -7.11
CA MET A 241 0.88 -14.41 -5.75
C MET A 241 1.08 -13.27 -4.75
N LEU A 242 1.57 -12.11 -5.18
CA LEU A 242 1.67 -10.93 -4.32
C LEU A 242 0.30 -10.46 -3.78
N GLN A 243 -0.78 -10.54 -4.57
CA GLN A 243 -2.12 -10.13 -4.12
C GLN A 243 -2.70 -11.13 -3.11
N ILE A 244 -2.48 -12.42 -3.34
CA ILE A 244 -2.99 -13.50 -2.49
C ILE A 244 -2.44 -13.35 -1.07
N LYS A 245 -1.13 -13.11 -0.93
CA LYS A 245 -0.47 -12.88 0.37
C LYS A 245 -1.14 -11.76 1.16
N HIS A 246 -1.35 -10.61 0.50
CA HIS A 246 -2.00 -9.47 1.14
C HIS A 246 -3.42 -9.80 1.61
N TRP A 247 -4.21 -10.50 0.80
CA TRP A 247 -5.57 -10.86 1.20
C TRP A 247 -5.62 -11.83 2.37
N VAL A 248 -4.77 -12.86 2.36
CA VAL A 248 -4.73 -13.86 3.42
C VAL A 248 -4.38 -13.21 4.74
N PHE A 249 -3.30 -12.41 4.80
CA PHE A 249 -2.80 -11.89 6.07
C PHE A 249 -3.57 -10.66 6.58
N LYS A 250 -4.18 -9.84 5.70
CA LYS A 250 -5.09 -8.76 6.14
C LYS A 250 -6.24 -9.25 6.99
N ARG A 251 -6.73 -10.48 6.79
CA ARG A 251 -7.83 -11.04 7.60
C ARG A 251 -7.50 -11.18 9.07
N PHE A 252 -6.22 -11.31 9.37
CA PHE A 252 -5.76 -11.44 10.73
C PHE A 252 -5.51 -10.08 11.40
N VAL A 253 -5.56 -8.98 10.65
CA VAL A 253 -5.50 -7.62 11.20
C VAL A 253 -6.91 -7.20 11.59
N ASP A 254 -7.17 -7.14 12.89
CA ASP A 254 -8.48 -6.81 13.43
C ASP A 254 -8.77 -5.31 13.33
N LYS A 255 -7.83 -4.51 13.83
CA LYS A 255 -7.98 -3.08 14.01
C LYS A 255 -6.62 -2.40 13.90
N VAL A 256 -6.63 -1.16 13.42
CA VAL A 256 -5.53 -0.22 13.61
C VAL A 256 -6.02 0.91 14.49
N ASP A 257 -5.31 1.19 15.57
CA ASP A 257 -5.61 2.26 16.53
C ASP A 257 -4.47 3.27 16.54
N ILE A 258 -4.80 4.56 16.51
CA ILE A 258 -3.80 5.64 16.53
C ILE A 258 -4.14 6.54 17.69
N ARG A 259 -3.31 6.51 18.74
CA ARG A 259 -3.53 7.24 20.00
C ARG A 259 -2.19 7.62 20.60
N GLU A 260 -2.11 8.80 21.23
CA GLU A 260 -0.99 9.16 22.12
C GLU A 260 0.40 8.82 21.54
N ASN A 261 0.67 9.29 20.31
CA ASN A 261 1.93 9.03 19.60
C ASN A 261 2.24 7.53 19.38
N ASN A 262 1.22 6.68 19.31
CA ASN A 262 1.34 5.26 19.02
C ASN A 262 0.39 4.86 17.88
N ILE A 263 0.90 4.07 16.95
CA ILE A 263 0.13 3.33 15.95
C ILE A 263 0.14 1.86 16.41
N ILE A 264 -1.02 1.32 16.74
CA ILE A 264 -1.18 -0.04 17.28
C ILE A 264 -1.95 -0.87 16.26
N ILE A 265 -1.31 -1.92 15.75
CA ILE A 265 -1.93 -2.92 14.87
C ILE A 265 -2.37 -4.09 15.74
N GLU A 266 -3.68 -4.27 15.90
CA GLU A 266 -4.25 -5.39 16.65
C GLU A 266 -4.48 -6.58 15.74
N VAL A 267 -3.94 -7.74 16.11
CA VAL A 267 -4.10 -9.00 15.37
C VAL A 267 -5.18 -9.85 16.06
N ASN A 268 -6.03 -10.54 15.31
CA ASN A 268 -7.11 -11.40 15.86
C ASN A 268 -6.77 -12.90 15.87
N THR A 269 -5.49 -13.25 15.86
CA THR A 269 -5.06 -14.64 15.91
C THR A 269 -3.96 -14.87 16.94
N VAL A 270 -3.95 -16.09 17.46
CA VAL A 270 -2.92 -16.64 18.35
C VAL A 270 -2.07 -17.70 17.62
N SER A 271 -2.45 -18.04 16.38
CA SER A 271 -1.75 -18.98 15.51
C SER A 271 -0.43 -18.40 15.06
N LEU A 272 0.67 -19.04 15.44
CA LEU A 272 2.02 -18.59 15.19
C LEU A 272 2.33 -18.36 13.69
N PRO A 273 1.95 -19.25 12.74
CA PRO A 273 2.13 -19.00 11.31
C PRO A 273 1.37 -17.79 10.79
N GLU A 274 0.16 -17.55 11.30
CA GLU A 274 -0.69 -16.43 10.87
C GLU A 274 -0.14 -15.10 11.38
N VAL A 275 0.28 -15.06 12.65
CA VAL A 275 1.02 -13.92 13.23
C VAL A 275 2.27 -13.64 12.41
N ALA A 276 3.11 -14.63 12.15
CA ALA A 276 4.34 -14.47 11.37
C ALA A 276 4.05 -13.90 9.97
N GLY A 277 2.99 -14.37 9.32
CA GLY A 277 2.57 -13.84 8.03
C GLY A 277 2.11 -12.37 8.09
N VAL A 278 1.35 -11.98 9.10
CA VAL A 278 0.98 -10.56 9.33
C VAL A 278 2.24 -9.71 9.48
N LEU A 279 3.18 -10.14 10.32
CA LEU A 279 4.44 -9.43 10.56
C LEU A 279 5.26 -9.26 9.28
N LEU A 280 5.39 -10.31 8.47
CA LEU A 280 6.23 -10.28 7.28
C LEU A 280 5.57 -9.49 6.13
N PHE A 281 4.30 -9.74 5.85
CA PHE A 281 3.66 -9.29 4.61
C PHE A 281 2.86 -8.01 4.76
N GLU A 282 2.13 -7.82 5.86
CA GLU A 282 1.39 -6.59 6.10
C GLU A 282 2.26 -5.56 6.80
N VAL A 283 2.89 -5.93 7.92
CA VAL A 283 3.67 -4.94 8.67
C VAL A 283 5.00 -4.66 8.00
N GLY A 284 5.85 -5.67 7.81
CA GLY A 284 7.20 -5.52 7.30
C GLY A 284 7.26 -4.97 5.87
N LYS A 285 6.53 -5.60 4.96
CA LYS A 285 6.58 -5.24 3.53
C LYS A 285 5.70 -4.04 3.17
N ASN A 286 4.53 -3.91 3.79
CA ASN A 286 3.57 -2.87 3.42
C ASN A 286 3.73 -1.63 4.31
N ILE A 287 3.50 -1.76 5.62
CA ILE A 287 3.41 -0.63 6.56
C ILE A 287 4.76 0.01 6.86
N TYR A 288 5.77 -0.81 7.13
CA TYR A 288 7.02 -0.35 7.71
C TYR A 288 7.78 0.66 6.85
N LYS A 289 7.81 0.45 5.53
CA LYS A 289 8.46 1.35 4.58
C LYS A 289 7.84 2.76 4.58
N ASP A 290 6.52 2.85 4.67
CA ASP A 290 5.79 4.12 4.61
C ASP A 290 5.73 4.77 6.00
N TYR A 291 5.76 3.98 7.07
CA TYR A 291 6.02 4.44 8.44
C TYR A 291 7.39 5.12 8.54
N ILE A 292 8.49 4.46 8.16
CA ILE A 292 9.84 5.06 8.24
C ILE A 292 9.98 6.29 7.35
N ARG A 293 9.45 6.20 6.13
CA ARG A 293 9.39 7.33 5.22
C ARG A 293 8.66 8.53 5.84
N SER A 294 7.55 8.30 6.52
CA SER A 294 6.77 9.36 7.16
C SER A 294 7.43 9.89 8.41
N GLN A 295 7.98 9.03 9.28
CA GLN A 295 8.78 9.43 10.45
C GLN A 295 9.92 10.36 10.07
N ASN A 296 10.62 10.07 8.97
CA ASN A 296 11.71 10.91 8.49
C ASN A 296 11.26 12.32 8.07
N ILE A 297 10.01 12.50 7.65
CA ILE A 297 9.42 13.80 7.32
C ILE A 297 8.85 14.46 8.59
N TYR A 298 8.17 13.68 9.43
CA TYR A 298 7.52 14.12 10.66
C TYR A 298 8.49 14.65 11.72
N LYS A 299 9.75 14.18 11.73
CA LYS A 299 10.84 14.74 12.55
C LYS A 299 10.99 16.25 12.38
N ASP A 300 10.81 16.77 11.17
CA ASP A 300 10.91 18.20 10.88
C ASP A 300 9.78 19.00 11.58
N TYR A 301 8.73 18.32 12.04
CA TYR A 301 7.54 18.87 12.69
C TYR A 301 7.39 18.46 14.15
N LYS A 302 8.37 17.76 14.74
CA LYS A 302 8.30 17.19 16.10
C LYS A 302 7.11 16.25 16.31
N ILE A 303 6.68 15.60 15.22
CA ILE A 303 5.67 14.55 15.27
C ILE A 303 6.45 13.23 15.32
N GLU A 304 6.16 12.42 16.32
CA GLU A 304 6.80 11.12 16.50
C GLU A 304 5.70 10.11 16.83
N TYR A 305 5.74 8.96 16.15
CA TYR A 305 4.86 7.85 16.46
C TYR A 305 5.72 6.63 16.68
N ALA A 306 5.40 5.82 17.70
CA ALA A 306 5.87 4.45 17.79
C ALA A 306 4.89 3.53 17.04
N LEU A 307 5.41 2.58 16.27
CA LEU A 307 4.62 1.53 15.65
C LEU A 307 4.63 0.29 16.55
N SER A 308 3.46 -0.21 16.93
CA SER A 308 3.29 -1.35 17.82
C SER A 308 2.31 -2.37 17.25
N ILE A 309 2.43 -3.61 17.69
CA ILE A 309 1.58 -4.74 17.31
C ILE A 309 1.07 -5.39 18.58
N LYS A 310 -0.24 -5.58 18.67
CA LYS A 310 -0.87 -6.24 19.80
C LYS A 310 -1.38 -7.60 19.37
N ILE A 311 -0.91 -8.63 20.05
CA ILE A 311 -1.29 -10.03 19.79
C ILE A 311 -2.07 -10.52 21.02
N PRO A 312 -3.27 -11.16 20.86
CA PRO A 312 -4.18 -11.45 21.98
C PRO A 312 -3.56 -12.24 23.13
N SER A 313 -2.61 -13.13 22.83
CA SER A 313 -1.94 -13.99 23.83
C SER A 313 -0.59 -13.46 24.31
N TYR A 314 -0.05 -12.40 23.72
CA TYR A 314 1.36 -12.05 23.88
C TYR A 314 1.60 -10.57 24.25
N ASN A 315 0.58 -9.86 24.72
CA ASN A 315 0.62 -8.42 25.02
C ASN A 315 1.04 -7.56 23.80
N THR A 316 1.29 -6.27 24.03
CA THR A 316 1.67 -5.30 22.98
C THR A 316 3.19 -5.29 22.80
N TYR A 317 3.63 -5.48 21.56
CA TYR A 317 5.03 -5.37 21.14
C TYR A 317 5.24 -4.07 20.36
N THR A 318 6.13 -3.20 20.83
CA THR A 318 6.54 -2.01 20.09
C THR A 318 7.67 -2.38 19.12
N ILE A 319 7.50 -2.01 17.85
CA ILE A 319 8.52 -2.16 16.80
C ILE A 319 9.51 -1.01 16.95
N THR A 320 10.55 -1.23 17.76
CA THR A 320 11.47 -0.17 18.16
C THR A 320 12.65 0.06 17.21
N GLU A 321 13.01 -0.89 16.32
CA GLU A 321 14.20 -0.71 15.47
C GLU A 321 14.09 -1.29 14.04
N ALA A 322 14.68 -0.55 13.10
CA ALA A 322 14.79 -0.84 11.67
C ALA A 322 15.62 -2.04 11.17
N PRO A 323 16.55 -2.66 11.93
CA PRO A 323 17.39 -3.73 11.39
C PRO A 323 16.59 -4.99 11.05
N LEU A 324 15.63 -5.39 11.89
CA LEU A 324 14.97 -6.69 11.82
C LEU A 324 14.15 -6.86 10.53
N LEU A 325 13.52 -5.79 10.05
CA LEU A 325 12.70 -5.81 8.84
C LEU A 325 13.48 -5.49 7.56
N LYS A 326 14.57 -4.71 7.65
CA LYS A 326 15.41 -4.36 6.50
C LYS A 326 16.26 -5.56 6.03
N ASP A 327 16.77 -6.36 6.96
CA ASP A 327 17.55 -7.57 6.64
C ASP A 327 16.69 -8.75 6.17
N ILE A 328 15.42 -8.85 6.59
CA ILE A 328 14.46 -9.84 6.05
C ILE A 328 14.18 -9.57 4.58
N VAL A 329 13.98 -8.30 4.21
CA VAL A 329 13.74 -7.86 2.82
C VAL A 329 14.98 -8.08 1.94
N ASP A 330 16.20 -7.91 2.48
CA ASP A 330 17.44 -8.13 1.74
C ASP A 330 17.86 -9.61 1.67
N LYS A 331 17.48 -10.46 2.64
CA LYS A 331 17.74 -11.92 2.62
C LYS A 331 16.74 -12.73 1.81
N GLU A 332 15.50 -12.27 1.58
CA GLU A 332 14.55 -12.89 0.62
C GLU A 332 15.16 -13.00 -0.78
N LYS A 333 15.96 -12.01 -1.20
CA LYS A 333 16.70 -12.02 -2.46
C LYS A 333 17.76 -13.13 -2.54
N ASN A 334 18.19 -13.68 -1.41
CA ASN A 334 19.28 -14.66 -1.28
C ASN A 334 18.82 -16.08 -0.86
N MET A 335 17.52 -16.35 -0.68
CA MET A 335 16.99 -17.69 -0.31
C MET A 335 16.97 -18.69 -1.49
N VAL A 336 18.07 -18.78 -2.22
CA VAL A 336 18.33 -19.80 -3.26
C VAL A 336 18.94 -21.04 -2.60
N ASN A 337 18.16 -21.85 -1.87
CA ASN A 337 18.36 -23.30 -1.72
C ASN A 337 17.40 -23.95 -0.71
N ILE A 338 16.17 -24.22 -1.15
CA ILE A 338 15.19 -25.05 -0.41
C ILE A 338 15.13 -26.49 -1.00
N LYS A 339 15.89 -26.72 -2.08
CA LYS A 339 15.96 -27.96 -2.87
C LYS A 339 16.21 -29.26 -2.05
N PRO A 340 17.07 -29.27 -1.01
CA PRO A 340 17.32 -30.48 -0.22
C PRO A 340 16.13 -30.94 0.63
N TYR A 341 15.19 -30.04 0.94
CA TYR A 341 14.00 -30.37 1.74
C TYR A 341 12.87 -30.95 0.88
N ILE A 342 12.78 -30.54 -0.39
CA ILE A 342 11.83 -31.07 -1.39
C ILE A 342 12.15 -32.54 -1.72
N GLU A 343 13.43 -32.91 -1.73
CA GLU A 343 13.88 -34.28 -2.05
C GLU A 343 13.53 -35.32 -0.98
N LYS A 344 13.20 -34.88 0.24
CA LYS A 344 13.00 -35.77 1.40
C LYS A 344 11.54 -36.24 1.59
N TYR A 345 10.59 -35.70 0.83
CA TYR A 345 9.16 -36.00 1.00
C TYR A 345 8.53 -36.42 -0.33
N GLU A 346 8.29 -37.73 -0.50
CA GLU A 346 7.85 -38.35 -1.75
C GLU A 346 6.47 -37.88 -2.25
N GLU A 347 5.56 -37.55 -1.33
CA GLU A 347 4.23 -37.01 -1.65
C GLU A 347 4.31 -35.56 -2.14
N LEU A 348 5.22 -34.76 -1.55
CA LEU A 348 5.56 -33.42 -2.03
C LEU A 348 6.38 -33.46 -3.35
N ARG A 349 6.83 -34.62 -3.79
CA ARG A 349 7.51 -34.76 -5.10
C ARG A 349 6.52 -35.02 -6.24
N LYS A 350 5.40 -35.69 -5.93
CA LYS A 350 4.33 -36.00 -6.90
C LYS A 350 3.37 -34.84 -7.13
N ILE A 351 3.14 -34.00 -6.11
CA ILE A 351 2.27 -32.81 -6.21
C ILE A 351 3.03 -31.61 -6.84
N PHE A 352 4.37 -31.56 -6.75
CA PHE A 352 5.18 -30.36 -7.00
C PHE A 352 6.20 -30.51 -8.15
N ALA A 353 5.85 -31.26 -9.19
CA ALA A 353 6.75 -31.47 -10.33
C ALA A 353 7.00 -30.20 -11.18
N GLU A 354 6.27 -29.10 -10.98
CA GLU A 354 6.50 -27.83 -11.67
C GLU A 354 6.40 -26.63 -10.70
N GLU A 355 7.57 -26.04 -10.43
CA GLU A 355 7.89 -24.72 -9.84
C GLU A 355 6.89 -24.04 -8.86
N LEU A 356 7.20 -24.09 -7.56
CA LEU A 356 6.55 -23.26 -6.54
C LEU A 356 7.55 -22.60 -5.56
N SER A 357 7.14 -21.46 -5.00
CA SER A 357 7.92 -20.51 -4.20
C SER A 357 7.73 -20.71 -2.68
N PHE A 358 8.53 -20.03 -1.86
CA PHE A 358 8.52 -20.07 -0.37
C PHE A 358 7.14 -19.91 0.30
N ILE A 359 6.15 -19.34 -0.40
CA ILE A 359 4.79 -19.10 0.14
C ILE A 359 3.87 -20.28 -0.09
N ASP A 360 4.16 -21.11 -1.08
CA ASP A 360 3.43 -22.35 -1.31
C ASP A 360 3.80 -23.37 -0.22
N ILE A 361 5.02 -23.27 0.32
CA ILE A 361 5.46 -23.96 1.54
C ILE A 361 4.68 -23.47 2.77
N LEU A 362 4.48 -22.15 2.90
CA LEU A 362 3.66 -21.58 3.98
C LEU A 362 2.17 -21.91 3.84
N ALA A 363 1.61 -21.92 2.62
CA ALA A 363 0.21 -22.28 2.37
C ALA A 363 -0.08 -23.74 2.72
N VAL A 364 0.87 -24.64 2.46
CA VAL A 364 0.81 -26.05 2.88
C VAL A 364 0.95 -26.22 4.40
N LEU A 365 1.81 -25.43 5.05
CA LEU A 365 1.99 -25.44 6.51
C LEU A 365 0.81 -24.77 7.26
N CYS A 366 0.10 -23.85 6.61
CA CYS A 366 -1.04 -23.14 7.17
C CYS A 366 -2.40 -23.79 6.81
N GLU A 367 -2.44 -24.92 6.10
CA GLU A 367 -3.69 -25.61 5.80
C GLU A 367 -4.12 -26.48 7.01
N PRO A 368 -5.24 -26.18 7.69
CA PRO A 368 -5.64 -26.90 8.91
C PRO A 368 -6.01 -28.38 8.65
N THR A 369 -6.32 -28.73 7.40
CA THR A 369 -6.66 -30.09 6.96
C THR A 369 -5.44 -31.00 6.84
N LEU A 370 -4.29 -30.46 6.42
CA LEU A 370 -3.01 -31.19 6.32
C LEU A 370 -2.32 -31.36 7.68
N ALA A 371 -2.62 -30.50 8.65
CA ALA A 371 -2.09 -30.56 10.02
C ALA A 371 -2.73 -31.66 10.90
N ARG A 372 -3.76 -32.37 10.39
CA ARG A 372 -4.50 -33.37 11.20
C ARG A 372 -3.88 -34.75 11.23
N GLU A 373 -2.89 -35.06 10.40
CA GLU A 373 -2.39 -36.45 10.34
C GLU A 373 -0.91 -36.69 10.58
N LYS A 374 -0.02 -35.69 10.71
CA LYS A 374 1.36 -35.95 11.20
C LYS A 374 1.92 -34.81 12.05
N ASN A 375 2.56 -35.22 13.14
CA ASN A 375 3.22 -34.41 14.17
C ASN A 375 4.09 -33.29 13.57
N LEU A 376 3.52 -32.09 13.49
CA LEU A 376 4.33 -30.87 13.54
C LEU A 376 5.00 -30.82 14.92
N PRO A 377 6.23 -30.28 15.03
CA PRO A 377 6.79 -29.97 16.34
C PRO A 377 5.80 -29.08 17.12
N PRO A 378 5.72 -29.21 18.45
CA PRO A 378 4.96 -28.30 19.30
C PRO A 378 5.20 -26.83 18.90
N PRO A 379 4.23 -25.92 19.08
CA PRO A 379 4.37 -24.50 18.74
C PRO A 379 5.67 -23.86 19.27
N GLU A 380 6.10 -24.29 20.45
CA GLU A 380 7.37 -23.93 21.12
C GLU A 380 8.60 -24.40 20.31
N ASP A 381 8.55 -25.59 19.74
CA ASP A 381 9.60 -26.17 18.89
C ASP A 381 9.58 -25.62 17.46
N PHE A 382 8.45 -25.16 16.94
CA PHE A 382 8.38 -24.48 15.64
C PHE A 382 8.99 -23.07 15.71
N PHE A 383 8.77 -22.36 16.82
CA PHE A 383 9.47 -21.11 17.12
C PHE A 383 10.95 -21.35 17.35
N ASN A 384 11.34 -22.35 18.16
CA ASN A 384 12.73 -22.75 18.30
C ASN A 384 13.37 -23.18 16.97
N TYR A 385 12.61 -23.79 16.06
CA TYR A 385 13.10 -24.17 14.73
C TYR A 385 13.37 -22.94 13.85
N LEU A 386 12.46 -21.97 13.80
CA LEU A 386 12.72 -20.67 13.15
C LEU A 386 13.86 -19.91 13.85
N TYR A 387 13.91 -19.93 15.18
CA TYR A 387 14.88 -19.25 16.05
C TYR A 387 16.31 -19.83 15.99
N MET A 388 16.44 -21.15 15.89
CA MET A 388 17.71 -21.89 15.85
C MET A 388 18.29 -22.01 14.42
N LYS A 389 17.43 -22.05 13.39
CA LYS A 389 17.85 -22.31 11.99
C LYS A 389 17.81 -21.07 11.10
N THR A 390 17.19 -19.99 11.54
CA THR A 390 17.35 -18.68 10.90
C THR A 390 18.27 -17.81 11.77
N SER A 391 18.92 -16.81 11.18
CA SER A 391 19.92 -15.96 11.86
C SER A 391 19.35 -15.08 12.98
N LEU A 392 18.09 -15.28 13.40
CA LEU A 392 17.37 -14.47 14.38
C LEU A 392 18.07 -14.35 15.74
N MET A 393 18.87 -15.36 16.15
CA MET A 393 19.59 -15.43 17.43
C MET A 393 20.63 -14.32 17.68
N GLU A 394 21.16 -13.66 16.64
CA GLU A 394 22.18 -12.61 16.78
C GLU A 394 21.59 -11.20 16.96
N TYR A 395 20.27 -11.04 16.78
CA TYR A 395 19.62 -9.73 16.61
C TYR A 395 18.50 -9.46 17.62
N ILE A 396 18.43 -10.27 18.68
CA ILE A 396 17.55 -10.04 19.83
C ILE A 396 18.36 -9.29 20.88
N SER A 397 17.84 -8.17 21.39
CA SER A 397 18.52 -7.44 22.47
C SER A 397 18.74 -8.36 23.67
N PRO A 398 19.81 -8.19 24.46
CA PRO A 398 20.06 -9.01 25.65
C PRO A 398 18.85 -9.11 26.59
N GLU A 399 18.05 -8.04 26.67
CA GLU A 399 16.82 -7.97 27.47
C GLU A 399 15.70 -8.86 26.89
N ALA A 400 15.49 -8.85 25.57
CA ALA A 400 14.50 -9.70 24.92
C ALA A 400 14.94 -11.18 24.88
N ARG A 401 16.26 -11.45 24.82
CA ARG A 401 16.82 -12.79 24.97
C ARG A 401 16.53 -13.34 26.36
N LYS A 402 16.72 -12.54 27.42
CA LYS A 402 16.46 -12.94 28.80
C LYS A 402 14.99 -13.26 29.06
N ILE A 403 14.07 -12.49 28.49
CA ILE A 403 12.62 -12.74 28.59
C ILE A 403 12.24 -14.04 27.89
N LEU A 404 12.86 -14.36 26.75
CA LEU A 404 12.63 -15.62 26.03
C LEU A 404 13.26 -16.82 26.73
N GLU A 405 14.40 -16.64 27.40
CA GLU A 405 15.07 -17.66 28.23
C GLU A 405 14.30 -17.97 29.54
N GLU A 406 13.49 -17.04 30.03
CA GLU A 406 12.62 -17.23 31.22
C GLU A 406 11.27 -17.88 30.87
N ILE A 407 10.91 -17.94 29.59
CA ILE A 407 9.66 -18.56 29.07
C ILE A 407 9.90 -20.00 28.57
N ALA A 408 11.15 -20.35 28.22
CA ALA A 408 11.59 -21.72 27.97
C ALA A 408 11.84 -22.49 29.27
#